data_AF-A0A966QN87-F1
#
_entry.id   AF-A0A966QN87-F1
#
_cell.length_a   1.000
_cell.length_b   1.000
_cell.length_c   1.000
_cell.angle_alpha   90.00
_cell.angle_beta   90.00
_cell.angle_gamma   90.00
#
_symmetry.space_group_name_H-M   'P 1'
#
loop_
_entity.id
_entity.type
_entity.pdbx_description
1 polymer ?
#
loop_
_entity_poly.entity_id
_entity_poly.type
_entity_poly.pdbx_seq_one_letter_code
_entity_poly.pdbx_strand_id
1 'polypeptide(L)'
;RKTPPGFEPPDQVFARATQAIREAALVGEHTLIVSHSGVIRTVRRIMTVHDRRLHNLEGCTFSLDESGQLRAHDFVTLVANTRDTVNDSV
;
A
#
# COMPACT_ATOMS: atom_id res chain seq x y z
N ARG A 1 12.27 9.22 16.76
CA ARG A 1 13.33 9.07 15.72
C ARG A 1 13.35 10.38 14.93
N LYS A 2 14.50 11.03 14.73
CA LYS A 2 14.57 12.32 14.02
C LYS A 2 14.55 12.04 12.51
N THR A 3 13.62 12.66 11.80
CA THR A 3 13.47 12.54 10.36
C THR A 3 14.68 13.20 9.67
N PRO A 4 15.34 12.55 8.68
CA PRO A 4 16.47 13.15 8.00
C PRO A 4 16.06 14.41 7.21
N PRO A 5 17.00 15.33 6.92
CA PRO A 5 16.74 16.47 6.04
C PRO A 5 16.19 16.02 4.68
N GLY A 6 15.22 16.75 4.14
CA GLY A 6 14.59 16.44 2.84
C GLY A 6 13.62 15.26 2.85
N PHE A 7 13.26 14.73 4.02
CA PHE A 7 12.26 13.67 4.10
C PHE A 7 10.89 14.16 3.64
N GLU A 8 10.25 13.38 2.78
CA GLU A 8 8.90 13.68 2.27
C GLU A 8 7.88 13.70 3.42
N PRO A 9 7.14 14.80 3.61
CA PRO A 9 6.12 14.88 4.64
C PRO A 9 5.04 13.80 4.45
N PRO A 10 4.55 13.16 5.54
CA PRO A 10 3.56 12.10 5.44
C PRO A 10 2.29 12.48 4.67
N ASP A 11 1.82 13.72 4.82
CA ASP A 11 0.66 14.29 4.12
C ASP A 11 0.88 14.37 2.60
N GLN A 12 2.10 14.67 2.15
CA GLN A 12 2.45 14.68 0.72
C GLN A 12 2.50 13.26 0.16
N VAL A 13 3.09 12.32 0.91
CA VAL A 13 3.07 10.89 0.56
C VAL A 13 1.63 10.40 0.44
N PHE A 14 0.76 10.78 1.37
CA PHE A 14 -0.65 10.40 1.36
C PHE A 14 -1.38 10.97 0.14
N ALA A 15 -1.25 12.27 -0.14
CA ALA A 15 -1.88 12.89 -1.30
C ALA A 15 -1.48 12.18 -2.61
N ARG A 16 -0.17 11.95 -2.81
CA ARG A 16 0.35 11.25 -4.00
C ARG A 16 -0.12 9.80 -4.08
N ALA A 17 -0.03 9.06 -2.98
CA ALA A 17 -0.40 7.64 -2.95
C ALA A 17 -1.90 7.44 -3.18
N THR A 18 -2.75 8.25 -2.54
CA THR A 18 -4.20 8.15 -2.71
C THR A 18 -4.65 8.56 -4.12
N GLN A 19 -4.01 9.56 -4.73
CA GLN A 19 -4.23 9.90 -6.13
C GLN A 19 -3.88 8.73 -7.05
N ALA A 20 -2.71 8.11 -6.87
CA ALA A 20 -2.31 6.96 -7.68
C ALA A 20 -3.25 5.75 -7.49
N ILE A 21 -3.74 5.50 -6.28
CA ILE A 21 -4.73 4.44 -6.02
C ILE A 21 -6.05 4.75 -6.74
N ARG A 22 -6.50 6.01 -6.74
CA ARG A 22 -7.72 6.43 -7.45
C ARG A 22 -7.59 6.21 -8.96
N GLU A 23 -6.47 6.61 -9.53
CA GLU A 23 -6.17 6.41 -10.95
C GLU A 23 -6.14 4.91 -11.30
N ALA A 24 -5.49 4.09 -10.47
CA ALA A 24 -5.41 2.65 -10.65
C ALA A 24 -6.78 1.96 -10.55
N ALA A 25 -7.70 2.48 -9.73
CA ALA A 25 -9.05 1.97 -9.58
C ALA A 25 -9.95 2.28 -10.80
N LEU A 26 -9.59 3.26 -11.64
CA LEU A 26 -10.31 3.55 -12.89
C LEU A 26 -9.97 2.59 -14.03
N VAL A 27 -8.85 1.86 -13.91
CA VAL A 27 -8.35 0.97 -14.98
C VAL A 27 -9.02 -0.41 -14.94
N GLY A 28 -9.40 -0.89 -13.76
CA GLY A 28 -10.03 -2.20 -13.61
C GLY A 28 -10.66 -2.42 -12.23
N GLU A 29 -11.51 -3.44 -12.13
CA GLU A 29 -12.25 -3.78 -10.89
C GLU A 29 -11.31 -4.22 -9.76
N HIS A 30 -10.19 -4.87 -10.10
CA HIS A 30 -9.19 -5.34 -9.16
C HIS A 30 -7.77 -5.07 -9.67
N THR A 31 -7.05 -4.15 -9.03
CA THR A 31 -5.69 -3.76 -9.42
C THR A 31 -4.67 -4.12 -8.33
N LEU A 32 -3.60 -4.83 -8.70
CA LEU A 32 -2.45 -5.09 -7.83
C LEU A 32 -1.45 -3.92 -7.91
N ILE A 33 -1.22 -3.25 -6.78
CA ILE A 33 -0.24 -2.17 -6.67
C ILE A 33 0.94 -2.68 -5.82
N VAL A 34 2.12 -2.75 -6.43
CA VAL A 34 3.36 -3.10 -5.72
C VAL A 34 3.99 -1.83 -5.16
N SER A 35 4.15 -1.76 -3.84
CA SER A 35 4.70 -0.60 -3.16
C SER A 35 5.51 -0.98 -1.93
N HIS A 36 6.23 -0.02 -1.37
CA HIS A 36 7.00 -0.21 -0.15
C HIS A 36 6.10 -0.15 1.08
N SER A 37 6.44 -0.93 2.11
CA SER A 37 5.70 -0.93 3.38
C SER A 37 5.60 0.47 4.00
N GLY A 38 6.60 1.33 3.82
CA GLY A 38 6.57 2.72 4.29
C GLY A 38 5.42 3.54 3.72
N VAL A 39 5.06 3.33 2.45
CA VAL A 39 3.95 4.04 1.78
C VAL A 39 2.62 3.52 2.29
N ILE A 40 2.42 2.20 2.27
CA ILE A 40 1.20 1.55 2.73
C ILE A 40 0.86 1.97 4.16
N ARG A 41 1.86 1.95 5.04
CA ARG A 41 1.71 2.30 6.44
C ARG A 41 1.49 3.79 6.65
N THR A 42 2.11 4.65 5.84
CA THR A 42 1.85 6.10 5.87
C THR A 42 0.39 6.38 5.54
N VAL A 43 -0.15 5.73 4.50
CA VAL A 43 -1.56 5.87 4.12
C VAL A 43 -2.49 5.46 5.26
N ARG A 44 -2.31 4.25 5.81
CA ARG A 44 -3.14 3.76 6.94
C ARG A 44 -3.07 4.66 8.17
N ARG A 45 -1.88 5.16 8.52
CA ARG A 45 -1.68 6.05 9.68
C ARG A 45 -2.42 7.37 9.53
N ILE A 46 -2.38 8.00 8.35
CA ILE A 46 -3.07 9.26 8.09
C ILE A 46 -4.59 9.06 8.05
N MET A 47 -5.04 7.92 7.54
CA MET A 47 -6.46 7.53 7.61
C MET A 47 -6.93 7.14 9.02
N THR A 48 -6.06 7.25 10.03
CA THR A 48 -6.33 6.89 11.44
C THR A 48 -6.88 5.48 11.65
N VAL A 49 -6.57 4.54 10.74
CA VAL A 49 -6.93 3.13 10.86
C VAL A 49 -5.81 2.31 11.49
N HIS A 50 -6.11 1.07 11.87
CA HIS A 50 -5.12 0.15 12.42
C HIS A 50 -3.93 -0.06 11.46
N ASP A 51 -2.71 0.19 11.97
CA ASP A 51 -1.41 0.01 11.29
C ASP A 51 -0.58 -1.04 12.03
N ARG A 52 0.11 -1.91 11.28
CA ARG A 52 1.12 -2.84 11.79
C ARG A 52 2.34 -2.85 10.90
N ARG A 53 3.46 -3.37 11.42
CA ARG A 53 4.62 -3.65 10.58
C ARG A 53 4.25 -4.74 9.56
N LEU A 54 4.60 -4.50 8.30
CA LEU A 54 4.45 -5.47 7.22
C LEU A 54 5.77 -6.21 7.00
N HIS A 55 5.69 -7.52 6.87
CA HIS A 55 6.76 -8.37 6.36
C HIS A 55 6.88 -8.24 4.84
N ASN A 56 7.94 -8.80 4.27
CA ASN A 56 8.08 -8.84 2.81
C ASN A 56 6.90 -9.61 2.22
N LEU A 57 6.39 -9.12 1.08
CA LEU A 57 5.27 -9.73 0.33
C LEU A 57 3.92 -9.69 1.07
N GLU A 58 3.84 -8.96 2.19
CA GLU A 58 2.56 -8.56 2.78
C GLU A 58 2.08 -7.23 2.22
N GLY A 59 0.77 -7.00 2.30
CA GLY A 59 0.13 -5.76 1.89
C GLY A 59 -1.20 -5.55 2.61
N CYS A 60 -2.07 -4.74 2.02
CA CYS A 60 -3.46 -4.63 2.42
C CYS A 60 -4.34 -4.25 1.24
N THR A 61 -5.64 -4.46 1.39
CA THR A 61 -6.64 -4.04 0.41
C THR A 61 -7.11 -2.61 0.68
N PHE A 62 -7.40 -1.90 -0.40
CA PHE A 62 -8.07 -0.60 -0.38
C PHE A 62 -9.24 -0.64 -1.36
N SER A 63 -10.30 0.12 -1.08
CA SER A 63 -11.39 0.35 -2.03
C SER A 63 -11.75 1.84 -2.08
N LEU A 64 -12.43 2.24 -3.15
CA LEU A 64 -13.15 3.50 -3.20
C LEU A 64 -14.63 3.22 -2.86
N ASP A 65 -15.26 4.09 -2.08
CA ASP A 65 -16.72 4.05 -1.94
C ASP A 65 -17.43 4.86 -3.05
N GLU A 66 -18.76 4.93 -2.99
CA GLU A 66 -19.60 5.62 -3.98
C GLU A 66 -19.27 7.12 -4.10
N SER A 67 -18.74 7.74 -3.04
CA SER A 67 -18.27 9.14 -3.06
C SER A 67 -16.82 9.27 -3.56
N GLY A 68 -16.24 8.16 -3.99
CA GLY A 68 -14.83 8.05 -4.34
C GLY A 68 -13.92 8.10 -3.12
N GLN A 69 -14.37 8.03 -1.87
CA GLN A 69 -13.47 8.11 -0.73
C GLN A 69 -12.71 6.79 -0.53
N LEU A 70 -11.42 6.89 -0.20
CA LEU A 70 -10.56 5.73 0.00
C LEU A 70 -10.87 5.06 1.33
N ARG A 71 -11.05 3.73 1.32
CA ARG A 71 -11.23 2.89 2.49
C ARG A 71 -10.11 1.87 2.57
N ALA A 72 -9.54 1.71 3.76
CA ALA A 72 -8.51 0.73 4.04
C ALA A 72 -9.13 -0.50 4.70
N HIS A 73 -8.72 -1.68 4.26
CA HIS A 73 -9.31 -2.95 4.67
C HIS A 73 -8.25 -3.89 5.26
N ASP A 74 -8.47 -5.19 5.15
CA ASP A 74 -7.63 -6.23 5.73
C ASP A 74 -6.20 -6.22 5.21
N PHE A 75 -5.30 -6.70 6.06
CA PHE A 75 -3.96 -7.04 5.63
C PHE A 75 -4.00 -8.33 4.81
N VAL A 76 -3.22 -8.35 3.74
CA VAL A 76 -3.05 -9.53 2.88
C VAL A 76 -1.64 -10.07 3.05
N THR A 77 -1.52 -11.38 2.98
CA THR A 77 -0.25 -12.10 2.99
C THR A 77 -0.27 -13.15 1.88
N LEU A 78 0.90 -13.65 1.50
CA LEU A 78 0.99 -14.73 0.53
C LEU A 78 0.28 -15.96 1.06
N VAL A 79 -0.63 -16.50 0.26
CA VAL A 79 -1.10 -17.87 0.42
C VAL A 79 0.09 -18.75 0.09
N ALA A 80 0.48 -19.64 1.01
CA ALA A 80 1.55 -20.59 0.78
C ALA A 80 1.14 -21.58 -0.32
N ASN A 81 1.41 -21.24 -1.58
CA ASN A 81 1.43 -22.19 -2.68
C ASN A 81 2.90 -22.43 -3.04
N THR A 82 3.51 -23.37 -2.34
CA THR A 82 4.88 -23.83 -2.59
C THR A 82 4.98 -24.49 -3.96
N ARG A 83 5.50 -23.74 -4.93
CA ARG A 83 6.58 -24.23 -5.78
C ARG A 83 7.65 -23.16 -5.83
N ASP A 84 8.85 -23.52 -5.42
CA ASP A 84 10.02 -22.65 -5.55
C ASP A 84 10.21 -22.33 -7.03
N THR A 85 10.09 -21.05 -7.39
CA THR A 85 10.68 -20.52 -8.62
C THR A 85 12.04 -19.99 -8.26
N VAL A 86 13.08 -20.71 -8.67
CA VAL A 86 14.46 -20.22 -8.66
C VAL A 86 14.51 -18.94 -9.51
N ASN A 87 14.94 -17.83 -8.89
CA ASN A 87 15.38 -16.66 -9.65
C ASN A 87 16.66 -17.08 -10.37
N ASP A 88 16.61 -17.22 -11.70
CA ASP A 88 17.83 -17.26 -12.49
C ASP A 88 18.60 -15.95 -12.24
N SER A 89 19.77 -16.13 -11.65
CA SER A 89 20.76 -15.12 -11.32
C SER A 89 21.07 -14.18 -12.48
N VAL A 90 21.22 -12.88 -12.19
CA VAL A 90 22.02 -11.94 -13.00
C VAL A 90 23.03 -11.27 -12.09
#